data_AF-A0A8T5RFT0-F1
#
_entry.id   AF-A0A8T5RFT0-F1
#
_cell.length_a   1.000
_cell.length_b   1.000
_cell.length_c   1.000
_cell.angle_alpha   90.00
_cell.angle_beta   90.00
_cell.angle_gamma   90.00
#
_symmetry.space_group_name_H-M   'P 1'
#
loop_
_entity.id
_entity.type
_entity.pdbx_description
1 polymer ?
#
loop_
_entity_poly.entity_id
_entity_poly.type
_entity_poly.pdbx_seq_one_letter_code
_entity_poly.pdbx_strand_id
1 'polypeptide(L)'
;MVYLENFKEILEKAVKEDLEWLEDEFKIFFGEHDLDNNSKGNTFAKRILEVFVDNLCLKDNQKILDLLDETIRKIDTDFPGVFI
;
A
#
# COMPACT_ATOMS: atom_id res chain seq x y z
N MET A 1 -16.53 26.33 3.09
CA MET A 1 -15.88 25.37 2.17
C MET A 1 -16.12 23.94 2.66
N VAL A 2 -17.38 23.51 2.82
CA VAL A 2 -17.71 22.21 3.46
C VAL A 2 -17.56 21.01 2.50
N TYR A 3 -17.77 21.23 1.20
CA TYR A 3 -17.71 20.18 0.19
C TYR A 3 -16.30 19.61 -0.03
N LEU A 4 -15.27 20.44 0.13
CA LEU A 4 -13.87 20.03 -0.04
C LEU A 4 -13.38 19.15 1.12
N GLU A 5 -13.86 19.40 2.34
CA GLU A 5 -13.52 18.61 3.51
C GLU A 5 -14.21 17.23 3.46
N ASN A 6 -15.50 17.19 3.14
CA ASN A 6 -16.22 15.93 2.92
C ASN A 6 -15.60 15.09 1.79
N PHE A 7 -15.12 15.73 0.72
CA PHE A 7 -14.46 15.02 -0.37
C PHE A 7 -13.11 14.43 0.05
N LYS A 8 -12.34 15.14 0.89
CA LYS A 8 -11.09 14.62 1.47
C LYS A 8 -11.34 13.42 2.38
N GLU A 9 -12.36 13.46 3.22
CA GLU A 9 -12.72 12.33 4.10
C GLU A 9 -13.14 11.08 3.30
N ILE A 10 -13.91 11.27 2.23
CA ILE A 10 -14.31 10.16 1.34
C ILE A 10 -13.08 9.55 0.66
N LEU A 11 -12.15 10.38 0.19
CA LEU A 11 -10.87 9.94 -0.38
C LEU A 11 -10.01 9.20 0.65
N GLU A 12 -9.84 9.76 1.85
CA GLU A 12 -9.10 9.13 2.95
C GLU A 12 -9.67 7.75 3.28
N LYS A 13 -11.00 7.63 3.35
CA LYS A 13 -11.67 6.36 3.65
C LYS A 13 -11.49 5.33 2.53
N ALA A 14 -11.68 5.74 1.28
CA ALA A 14 -11.50 4.85 0.13
C ALA A 14 -10.06 4.35 0.05
N VAL A 15 -9.08 5.24 0.20
CA VAL A 15 -7.66 4.82 0.17
C VAL A 15 -7.32 3.92 1.35
N LYS A 16 -7.91 4.13 2.53
CA LYS A 16 -7.72 3.24 3.66
C LYS A 16 -8.23 1.82 3.37
N GLU A 17 -9.43 1.70 2.81
CA GLU A 17 -10.01 0.41 2.41
C GLU A 17 -9.14 -0.27 1.32
N ASP A 18 -8.64 0.51 0.36
CA ASP A 18 -7.74 0.01 -0.70
C ASP A 18 -6.37 -0.45 -0.15
N LEU A 19 -5.84 0.25 0.85
CA LEU A 19 -4.58 -0.12 1.54
C LEU A 19 -4.75 -1.37 2.41
N GLU A 20 -5.88 -1.51 3.11
CA GLU A 20 -6.21 -2.73 3.87
C GLU A 20 -6.34 -3.93 2.92
N TRP A 21 -7.02 -3.77 1.79
CA TRP A 21 -7.07 -4.79 0.75
C TRP A 21 -5.66 -5.15 0.23
N LEU A 22 -4.80 -4.16 0.00
CA LEU A 22 -3.43 -4.38 -0.45
C LEU A 22 -2.61 -5.22 0.55
N GLU A 23 -2.71 -4.93 1.85
CA GLU A 23 -2.04 -5.72 2.90
C GLU A 23 -2.49 -7.18 2.88
N ASP A 24 -3.79 -7.41 2.70
CA ASP A 24 -4.35 -8.77 2.67
C ASP A 24 -3.97 -9.54 1.41
N GLU A 25 -3.92 -8.89 0.24
CA GLU A 25 -3.37 -9.50 -0.97
C GLU A 25 -1.90 -9.90 -0.77
N PHE A 26 -1.09 -9.04 -0.16
CA PHE A 26 0.30 -9.39 0.17
C PHE A 26 0.39 -10.62 1.08
N LYS A 27 -0.49 -10.74 2.09
CA LYS A 27 -0.56 -11.95 2.92
C LYS A 27 -0.97 -13.19 2.13
N ILE A 28 -1.86 -13.08 1.15
CA ILE A 28 -2.25 -14.21 0.31
C ILE A 28 -1.08 -14.63 -0.61
N PHE A 29 -0.41 -13.65 -1.24
CA PHE A 29 0.67 -13.92 -2.19
C PHE A 29 1.98 -14.39 -1.53
N PHE A 30 2.28 -13.85 -0.34
CA PHE A 30 3.57 -14.06 0.33
C PHE A 30 3.46 -14.87 1.63
N GLY A 31 2.27 -15.02 2.22
CA GLY A 31 2.08 -15.74 3.49
C GLY A 31 2.26 -17.26 3.40
N GLU A 32 2.18 -17.85 2.21
CA GLU A 32 2.43 -19.29 1.98
C GLU A 32 3.85 -19.61 1.46
N HIS A 33 4.63 -18.59 1.09
CA HIS A 33 5.93 -18.79 0.43
C HIS A 33 7.08 -18.21 1.25
N ASP A 34 8.04 -19.06 1.66
CA ASP A 34 9.34 -18.66 2.21
C ASP A 34 9.93 -17.51 1.38
N LEU A 35 9.92 -16.32 1.95
CA LEU A 35 10.38 -15.07 1.33
C LEU A 35 11.89 -15.01 1.16
N ASP A 36 12.62 -15.95 1.75
CA ASP A 36 14.09 -15.98 1.82
C ASP A 36 14.79 -16.13 0.44
N ASN A 37 14.07 -16.29 -0.67
CA ASN A 37 14.71 -16.41 -1.99
C ASN A 37 13.89 -15.99 -3.23
N ASN A 38 12.73 -15.36 -3.06
CA ASN A 38 11.81 -15.16 -4.18
C ASN A 38 11.95 -13.78 -4.85
N SER A 39 13.09 -13.54 -5.52
CA SER A 39 13.36 -12.28 -6.28
C SER A 39 12.25 -11.86 -7.26
N LYS A 40 11.51 -12.84 -7.79
CA LYS A 40 10.33 -12.59 -8.63
C LYS A 40 9.14 -12.05 -7.84
N GLY A 41 8.96 -12.54 -6.61
CA GLY A 41 7.99 -12.04 -5.65
C GLY A 41 8.23 -10.58 -5.30
N ASN A 42 9.47 -10.23 -4.97
CA ASN A 42 9.87 -8.84 -4.65
C ASN A 42 9.62 -7.89 -5.83
N THR A 43 9.98 -8.32 -7.04
CA THR A 43 9.74 -7.52 -8.27
C THR A 43 8.25 -7.31 -8.51
N PHE A 44 7.42 -8.33 -8.24
CA PHE A 44 5.98 -8.26 -8.39
C PHE A 44 5.34 -7.34 -7.33
N ALA A 45 5.71 -7.49 -6.06
CA ALA A 45 5.31 -6.62 -4.97
C ALA A 45 5.61 -5.15 -5.26
N LYS A 46 6.85 -4.86 -5.69
CA LYS A 46 7.26 -3.50 -6.05
C LYS A 46 6.41 -2.93 -7.18
N ARG A 47 6.11 -3.74 -8.21
CA ARG A 47 5.29 -3.32 -9.34
C ARG A 47 3.83 -3.06 -8.94
N ILE A 48 3.28 -3.84 -8.01
CA ILE A 48 1.95 -3.58 -7.45
C ILE A 48 1.93 -2.22 -6.76
N LEU A 49 2.92 -1.93 -5.91
CA LEU A 49 3.02 -0.64 -5.23
C LEU A 49 3.20 0.52 -6.21
N GLU A 50 4.05 0.39 -7.22
CA GLU A 50 4.24 1.41 -8.24
C GLU A 50 2.92 1.74 -8.95
N VAL A 51 2.15 0.72 -9.35
CA VAL A 51 0.83 0.90 -9.96
C VAL A 51 -0.15 1.53 -8.98
N PHE A 52 -0.14 1.11 -7.71
CA PHE A 52 -1.04 1.64 -6.69
C PHE A 52 -0.77 3.13 -6.43
N VAL A 53 0.51 3.49 -6.27
CA VAL A 53 0.98 4.87 -6.07
C VAL A 53 0.72 5.75 -7.29
N ASP A 54 0.89 5.22 -8.51
CA ASP A 54 0.62 5.98 -9.74
C ASP A 54 -0.88 6.26 -9.95
N ASN A 55 -1.76 5.36 -9.50
CA ASN A 55 -3.22 5.56 -9.55
C ASN A 55 -3.74 6.45 -8.42
N LEU A 56 -2.95 6.56 -7.35
CA LEU A 56 -3.19 7.45 -6.25
C LEU A 56 -2.90 8.89 -6.70
N CYS A 57 -3.94 9.63 -7.08
CA CYS A 57 -3.92 11.08 -7.39
C CYS A 57 -3.60 11.95 -6.15
N LEU A 58 -2.52 11.64 -5.43
CA LEU A 58 -2.22 12.09 -4.07
C LEU A 58 -1.29 13.27 -3.96
N LYS A 59 -1.02 13.98 -5.06
CA LYS A 59 0.06 14.98 -5.13
C LYS A 59 0.06 16.02 -3.98
N ASP A 60 -1.06 16.23 -3.28
CA ASP A 60 -1.16 17.17 -2.15
C ASP A 60 -1.90 16.65 -0.89
N ASN A 61 -2.09 15.33 -0.68
CA ASN A 61 -2.74 14.82 0.55
C ASN A 61 -1.75 14.11 1.49
N GLN A 62 -1.14 14.88 2.39
CA GLN A 62 -0.15 14.40 3.36
C GLN A 62 -0.64 13.22 4.18
N LYS A 63 -1.90 13.23 4.65
CA LYS A 63 -2.43 12.12 5.46
C LYS A 63 -2.46 10.81 4.69
N ILE A 64 -2.74 10.86 3.38
CA ILE A 64 -2.77 9.64 2.59
C ILE A 64 -1.34 9.15 2.31
N LEU A 65 -0.38 10.06 2.13
CA LEU A 65 1.03 9.70 2.09
C LEU A 65 1.48 9.05 3.40
N ASP A 66 1.02 9.57 4.55
CA ASP A 66 1.33 9.00 5.86
C ASP A 66 0.71 7.60 6.02
N LEU A 67 -0.54 7.38 5.57
CA LEU A 67 -1.19 6.07 5.57
C LEU A 67 -0.47 5.06 4.67
N LEU A 68 -0.03 5.50 3.48
CA LEU A 68 0.74 4.68 2.57
C LEU A 68 2.10 4.27 3.18
N ASP A 69 2.81 5.22 3.80
CA ASP A 69 4.09 4.94 4.49
C ASP A 69 3.91 3.97 5.65
N GLU A 70 2.81 4.08 6.41
CA GLU A 70 2.47 3.13 7.47
C GLU A 70 2.22 1.72 6.92
N THR A 71 1.42 1.59 5.85
CA THR A 71 1.14 0.29 5.22
C THR A 71 2.39 -0.33 4.62
N ILE A 72 3.24 0.44 3.94
CA ILE A 72 4.51 -0.07 3.41
C ILE A 72 5.40 -0.60 4.55
N ARG A 73 5.50 0.12 5.68
CA ARG A 73 6.25 -0.35 6.84
C ARG A 73 5.68 -1.61 7.47
N LYS A 74 4.36 -1.75 7.53
CA LYS A 74 3.72 -2.99 8.02
C LYS A 74 4.06 -4.16 7.11
N ILE A 75 3.93 -3.98 5.79
CA ILE A 75 4.29 -5.02 4.82
C ILE A 75 5.78 -5.38 4.95
N ASP A 76 6.69 -4.40 5.08
CA ASP A 76 8.13 -4.68 5.26
C ASP A 76 8.45 -5.40 6.59
N THR A 77 7.66 -5.12 7.64
CA THR A 77 7.80 -5.77 8.95
C THR A 77 7.30 -7.21 8.92
N ASP A 78 6.14 -7.43 8.30
CA ASP A 78 5.51 -8.75 8.19
C ASP A 78 6.22 -9.64 7.16
N PHE A 79 6.84 -9.02 6.16
CA PHE A 79 7.50 -9.67 5.03
C PHE A 79 8.90 -9.06 4.80
N PRO A 80 9.84 -9.27 5.72
CA PRO A 80 11.18 -8.70 5.63
C PRO A 80 11.87 -9.19 4.35
N GLY A 81 12.40 -8.23 3.57
CA GLY A 81 13.09 -8.52 2.31
C GLY A 81 12.27 -8.35 1.05
N VAL A 82 10.96 -8.04 1.14
CA VAL A 82 10.12 -7.76 -0.04
C VAL A 82 10.54 -6.49 -0.79
N PHE A 83 11.03 -5.48 -0.06
CA PHE A 83 11.42 -4.18 -0.62
C PHE A 83 12.93 -3.92 -0.70
N ILE A 84 13.76 -4.91 -0.37
CA ILE A 84 15.23 -4.83 -0.39
C ILE A 84 15.79 -5.13 -1.80
#